data_AF-A0AAV2QBC5-F1
#
_entry.id   AF-A0AAV2QBC5-F1
#
_cell.length_a   1.000
_cell.length_b   1.000
_cell.length_c   1.000
_cell.angle_alpha   90.00
_cell.angle_beta   90.00
_cell.angle_gamma   90.00
#
_symmetry.space_group_name_H-M   'P 1'
#
loop_
_entity.id
_entity.type
_entity.pdbx_description
1 polymer ?
#
loop_
_entity_poly.entity_id
_entity_poly.type
_entity_poly.pdbx_seq_one_letter_code
_entity_poly.pdbx_strand_id
1 'polypeptide(L)'
;MKLILIAVLLTVLISQGTSYQCYHCTNNPLLSWMADYDPNCDSPDYSNPDHIQDWPGGYDGCDTDIRSDGYVYRGTAHGHADGECVEEDGGIDCFCIGELCNTNMCEDCPP
;
A
#
# COMPACT_ATOMS: atom_id res chain seq x y z
N MET A 1 -14.53 -4.92 44.84
CA MET A 1 -13.62 -3.85 44.35
C MET A 1 -12.46 -4.37 43.48
N LYS A 2 -11.87 -5.55 43.73
CA LYS A 2 -10.79 -6.11 42.88
C LYS A 2 -11.20 -6.45 41.43
N LEU A 3 -12.46 -6.80 41.19
CA LEU A 3 -12.96 -7.19 39.86
C LEU A 3 -13.10 -6.00 38.88
N ILE A 4 -13.25 -4.77 39.37
CA ILE A 4 -13.46 -3.59 38.52
C ILE A 4 -12.13 -3.13 37.88
N LEU A 5 -11.02 -3.26 38.60
CA LEU A 5 -9.68 -2.93 38.08
C LEU A 5 -9.25 -3.84 36.92
N ILE A 6 -9.69 -5.10 36.89
CA ILE A 6 -9.37 -6.05 35.82
C ILE A 6 -10.09 -5.66 34.52
N ALA A 7 -11.35 -5.22 34.62
CA ALA A 7 -12.14 -4.83 33.45
C ALA A 7 -11.60 -3.56 32.75
N VAL A 8 -11.05 -2.59 33.51
CA VAL A 8 -10.47 -1.35 32.95
C VAL A 8 -9.13 -1.62 32.22
N LEU A 9 -8.37 -2.63 32.65
CA LEU A 9 -7.12 -3.04 31.98
C LEU A 9 -7.36 -3.76 30.65
N LEU A 10 -8.50 -4.45 30.49
CA LEU A 10 -8.85 -5.15 29.24
C LEU A 10 -9.31 -4.20 28.12
N THR A 11 -9.90 -3.03 28.46
CA THR A 11 -10.39 -2.09 27.44
C THR A 11 -9.30 -1.24 26.79
N VAL A 12 -8.11 -1.13 27.40
CA VAL A 12 -6.97 -0.37 26.83
C VAL A 12 -6.24 -1.13 25.72
N LEU A 13 -6.41 -2.46 25.63
CA LEU A 13 -5.73 -3.30 24.63
C LEU A 13 -6.42 -3.34 23.26
N ILE A 14 -7.63 -2.79 23.13
CA ILE A 14 -8.46 -2.91 21.92
C ILE A 14 -8.28 -1.70 20.97
N SER A 15 -7.59 -0.62 21.37
CA SER A 15 -7.24 0.47 20.45
C SER A 15 -5.92 0.25 19.71
N GLN A 16 -5.56 -1.01 19.44
CA GLN A 16 -4.51 -1.30 18.47
C GLN A 16 -5.09 -0.92 17.11
N GLY A 17 -4.81 0.30 16.66
CA GLY A 17 -5.16 0.76 15.33
C GLY A 17 -4.69 -0.28 14.34
N THR A 18 -5.59 -0.73 13.47
CA THR A 18 -5.24 -1.64 12.39
C THR A 18 -4.24 -0.90 11.49
N SER A 19 -3.00 -1.40 11.41
CA SER A 19 -2.09 -1.01 10.33
C SER A 19 -2.49 -1.75 9.07
N TYR A 20 -2.14 -1.17 7.93
CA TYR A 20 -2.37 -1.76 6.62
C TYR A 20 -1.02 -2.02 5.94
N GLN A 21 -0.79 -3.24 5.45
CA GLN A 21 0.47 -3.62 4.85
C GLN A 21 0.45 -3.46 3.33
N CYS A 22 1.36 -2.64 2.82
CA CYS A 22 1.57 -2.47 1.38
C CYS A 22 3.04 -2.59 1.01
N TYR A 23 3.31 -2.92 -0.24
CA TYR A 23 4.64 -2.71 -0.79
C TYR A 23 4.94 -1.21 -0.86
N HIS A 24 6.15 -0.84 -0.48
CA HIS A 24 6.64 0.52 -0.53
C HIS A 24 7.98 0.55 -1.26
N CYS A 25 7.91 0.64 -2.59
CA CYS A 25 9.09 0.61 -3.44
C CYS A 25 8.98 1.55 -4.64
N THR A 26 10.12 1.80 -5.27
CA THR A 26 10.19 2.38 -6.62
C THR A 26 11.34 1.80 -7.43
N ASN A 27 11.15 1.63 -8.75
CA ASN A 27 12.24 1.32 -9.67
C ASN A 27 12.97 2.59 -10.19
N ASN A 28 12.58 3.78 -9.72
CA ASN A 28 13.24 5.04 -10.05
C ASN A 28 14.30 5.38 -9.00
N PRO A 29 15.61 5.32 -9.32
CA PRO A 29 16.66 5.62 -8.35
C PRO A 29 16.68 7.09 -7.91
N LEU A 30 16.00 7.99 -8.64
CA LEU A 30 15.90 9.41 -8.28
C LEU A 30 14.79 9.68 -7.26
N LEU A 31 13.89 8.73 -7.02
CA LEU A 31 12.77 8.83 -6.08
C LEU A 31 12.98 8.00 -4.81
N SER A 32 14.23 7.62 -4.50
CA SER A 32 14.57 6.84 -3.30
C SER A 32 14.31 7.56 -1.97
N TRP A 33 13.91 8.85 -2.02
CA TRP A 33 13.48 9.64 -0.87
C TRP A 33 11.98 9.49 -0.58
N MET A 34 11.22 8.97 -1.55
CA MET A 34 9.77 8.76 -1.45
C MET A 34 9.45 7.31 -1.10
N ALA A 35 10.13 6.34 -1.72
CA ALA A 35 10.06 4.92 -1.39
C ALA A 35 11.43 4.25 -1.52
N ASP A 36 11.54 3.04 -0.98
CA ASP A 36 12.77 2.26 -1.10
C ASP A 36 13.03 1.88 -2.55
N TYR A 37 14.27 2.09 -3.02
CA TYR A 37 14.64 1.72 -4.37
C TYR A 37 14.76 0.20 -4.51
N ASP A 38 13.97 -0.39 -5.42
CA ASP A 38 14.08 -1.77 -5.86
C ASP A 38 13.98 -1.81 -7.40
N PRO A 39 15.02 -2.26 -8.12
CA PRO A 39 14.97 -2.33 -9.59
C PRO A 39 13.90 -3.27 -10.13
N ASN A 40 13.29 -4.13 -9.30
CA ASN A 40 12.20 -5.03 -9.69
C ASN A 40 10.83 -4.56 -9.19
N CYS A 41 10.68 -3.33 -8.69
CA CYS A 41 9.40 -2.82 -8.18
C CYS A 41 8.26 -2.86 -9.23
N ASP A 42 8.62 -2.82 -10.51
CA ASP A 42 7.73 -2.96 -11.67
C ASP A 42 7.34 -4.41 -12.00
N SER A 43 7.86 -5.40 -11.26
CA SER A 43 7.56 -6.82 -11.55
C SER A 43 6.06 -7.10 -11.35
N PRO A 44 5.39 -7.76 -12.31
CA PRO A 44 3.97 -8.12 -12.22
C PRO A 44 3.66 -9.15 -11.12
N ASP A 45 4.68 -9.80 -10.59
CA ASP A 45 4.64 -10.78 -9.49
C ASP A 45 5.45 -10.30 -8.28
N TYR A 46 5.57 -8.98 -8.10
CA TYR A 46 6.38 -8.38 -7.04
C TYR A 46 6.04 -8.98 -5.67
N SER A 47 7.04 -9.53 -4.99
CA SER A 47 6.82 -10.21 -3.72
C SER A 47 7.98 -10.04 -2.75
N ASN A 48 8.71 -8.92 -2.84
CA ASN A 48 9.90 -8.69 -2.02
C ASN A 48 9.49 -8.26 -0.59
N PRO A 49 9.73 -9.10 0.44
CA PRO A 49 9.30 -8.80 1.80
C PRO A 49 10.07 -7.64 2.45
N ASP A 50 11.25 -7.28 1.93
CA ASP A 50 12.07 -6.20 2.48
C ASP A 50 11.45 -4.82 2.23
N HIS A 51 10.48 -4.73 1.31
CA HIS A 51 9.77 -3.51 0.96
C HIS A 51 8.31 -3.52 1.44
N ILE A 52 7.98 -4.32 2.46
CA ILE A 52 6.67 -4.27 3.09
C ILE A 52 6.69 -3.19 4.18
N GLN A 53 5.75 -2.26 4.13
CA GLN A 53 5.58 -1.22 5.13
C GLN A 53 4.20 -1.29 5.79
N ASP A 54 4.19 -1.23 7.12
CA ASP A 54 3.00 -1.03 7.94
C ASP A 54 2.58 0.44 7.92
N TRP A 55 1.39 0.74 7.39
CA TRP A 55 0.82 2.07 7.37
C TRP A 55 -0.21 2.23 8.49
N PRO A 56 0.08 3.01 9.54
CA PRO A 56 -0.86 3.17 10.63
C PRO A 56 -2.03 4.09 10.25
N GLY A 57 -3.25 3.58 10.43
CA GLY A 57 -4.49 4.36 10.45
C GLY A 57 -5.05 4.72 9.08
N GLY A 58 -6.39 4.72 8.96
CA GLY A 58 -7.15 5.31 7.87
C GLY A 58 -7.10 4.58 6.53
N TYR A 59 -5.94 4.06 6.12
CA TYR A 59 -5.74 3.37 4.86
C TYR A 59 -6.58 2.09 4.77
N ASP A 60 -7.15 1.89 3.60
CA ASP A 60 -8.00 0.75 3.26
C ASP A 60 -7.55 0.02 1.98
N GLY A 61 -6.43 0.46 1.38
CA GLY A 61 -5.89 -0.13 0.17
C GLY A 61 -4.40 0.13 -0.07
N CYS A 62 -3.89 -0.45 -1.15
CA CYS A 62 -2.58 -0.18 -1.72
C CYS A 62 -2.72 0.43 -3.11
N ASP A 63 -1.69 1.19 -3.54
CA ASP A 63 -1.62 1.76 -4.88
C ASP A 63 -0.39 1.27 -5.66
N THR A 64 -0.47 1.37 -6.98
CA THR A 64 0.64 1.21 -7.91
C THR A 64 0.55 2.30 -8.96
N ASP A 65 1.47 3.25 -8.90
CA ASP A 65 1.60 4.36 -9.84
C ASP A 65 2.59 3.97 -10.94
N ILE A 66 2.09 3.90 -12.18
CA ILE A 66 2.84 3.55 -13.38
C ILE A 66 3.00 4.81 -14.22
N ARG A 67 4.23 5.32 -14.25
CA ARG A 67 4.57 6.52 -14.98
C ARG A 67 4.79 6.24 -16.47
N SER A 68 4.50 7.23 -17.28
CA SER A 68 4.67 7.24 -18.73
C SER A 68 6.12 7.05 -19.20
N ASP A 69 7.10 7.27 -18.32
CA ASP A 69 8.51 7.00 -18.55
C ASP A 69 8.94 5.58 -18.15
N GLY A 70 7.99 4.75 -17.69
CA GLY A 70 8.20 3.36 -17.31
C GLY A 70 8.61 3.17 -15.85
N TYR A 71 8.68 4.24 -15.06
CA TYR A 71 8.90 4.09 -13.62
C TYR A 71 7.63 3.66 -12.91
N VAL A 72 7.80 2.84 -11.87
CA VAL A 72 6.74 2.32 -11.02
C VAL A 72 7.02 2.74 -9.59
N TYR A 73 5.96 3.13 -8.89
CA TYR A 73 5.89 3.33 -7.46
C TYR A 73 4.80 2.43 -6.89
N ARG A 74 5.04 1.86 -5.70
CA ARG A 74 4.02 1.14 -4.93
C ARG A 74 3.91 1.77 -3.55
N GLY A 75 2.68 1.89 -3.04
CA GLY A 75 2.43 2.53 -1.75
C GLY A 75 1.10 2.13 -1.13
N THR A 76 0.54 3.07 -0.37
CA THR A 76 -0.77 2.93 0.29
C THR A 76 -1.80 3.90 -0.28
N ALA A 77 -3.06 3.47 -0.29
CA ALA A 77 -4.19 4.22 -0.80
C ALA A 77 -5.28 4.42 0.26
N HIS A 78 -6.10 5.46 0.06
CA HIS A 78 -7.28 5.71 0.89
C HIS A 78 -8.50 6.09 0.05
N GLY A 79 -9.61 5.38 0.26
CA GLY A 79 -10.91 5.77 -0.30
C GLY A 79 -11.09 5.43 -1.78
N HIS A 80 -10.35 4.46 -2.29
CA HIS A 80 -10.47 3.94 -3.65
C HIS A 80 -11.12 2.56 -3.69
N ALA A 81 -11.82 2.27 -4.78
CA ALA A 81 -12.42 0.95 -4.97
C ALA A 81 -11.35 -0.07 -5.41
N ASP A 82 -11.61 -1.35 -5.12
CA ASP A 82 -10.76 -2.45 -5.59
C ASP A 82 -10.77 -2.48 -7.12
N GLY A 83 -9.59 -2.43 -7.74
CA GLY A 83 -9.41 -2.38 -9.19
C GLY A 83 -9.64 -1.02 -9.84
N GLU A 84 -9.87 0.04 -9.05
CA GLU A 84 -9.98 1.40 -9.58
C GLU A 84 -8.63 1.85 -10.15
N CYS A 85 -8.63 2.50 -11.33
CA CYS A 85 -7.48 3.27 -11.77
C CYS A 85 -7.86 4.63 -12.31
N VAL A 86 -6.95 5.57 -12.07
CA VAL A 86 -7.10 6.99 -12.37
C VAL A 86 -5.93 7.41 -13.25
N GLU A 87 -6.23 7.92 -14.44
CA GLU A 87 -5.22 8.59 -15.26
C GLU A 87 -4.84 9.92 -14.60
N GLU A 88 -3.55 10.11 -14.35
CA GLU A 88 -2.99 11.37 -13.87
C GLU A 88 -2.00 11.95 -14.90
N ASP A 89 -1.61 13.21 -14.73
CA ASP A 89 -0.62 13.82 -15.61
C ASP A 89 0.73 13.09 -15.48
N GLY A 90 1.04 12.28 -16.49
CA GLY A 90 2.28 11.53 -16.58
C GLY A 90 2.22 10.06 -16.15
N GLY A 91 1.04 9.48 -15.87
CA GLY A 91 0.92 8.07 -15.52
C GLY A 91 -0.51 7.58 -15.27
N ILE A 92 -0.62 6.36 -14.77
CA ILE A 92 -1.86 5.78 -14.26
C ILE A 92 -1.61 5.32 -12.82
N ASP A 93 -2.50 5.70 -11.92
CA ASP A 93 -2.51 5.21 -10.55
C ASP A 93 -3.60 4.15 -10.38
N CYS A 94 -3.28 3.08 -9.68
CA CYS A 94 -4.06 1.86 -9.66
C CYS A 94 -4.19 1.29 -8.26
N PHE A 95 -5.42 1.09 -7.82
CA PHE A 95 -5.78 0.84 -6.44
C PHE A 95 -6.38 -0.54 -6.23
N CYS A 96 -6.07 -1.15 -5.10
CA CYS A 96 -6.69 -2.40 -4.67
C CYS A 96 -7.16 -2.32 -3.22
N ILE A 97 -8.16 -3.14 -2.89
CA ILE A 97 -8.53 -3.43 -1.51
C ILE A 97 -7.92 -4.76 -1.13
N GLY A 98 -6.80 -4.70 -0.43
CA GLY A 98 -6.13 -5.83 0.19
C GLY A 98 -4.73 -5.43 0.58
N GLU A 99 -4.13 -6.20 1.50
CA GLU A 99 -2.71 -6.03 1.80
C GLU A 99 -1.85 -6.65 0.69
N LEU A 100 -0.70 -6.03 0.42
CA LEU A 100 0.33 -6.58 -0.47
C LEU A 100 -0.14 -6.94 -1.89
N CYS A 101 -1.03 -6.14 -2.47
CA CYS A 101 -1.50 -6.40 -3.83
C CYS A 101 -0.34 -6.30 -4.83
N ASN A 102 -0.13 -7.41 -5.52
CA ASN A 102 0.93 -7.58 -6.48
C ASN A 102 0.45 -8.15 -7.80
N THR A 103 -0.73 -8.79 -7.83
CA THR A 103 -1.30 -9.39 -9.03
C THR A 103 -1.70 -8.31 -10.03
N ASN A 104 -0.78 -7.99 -10.93
CA ASN A 104 -0.98 -7.23 -12.17
C ASN A 104 -1.82 -5.95 -12.04
N MET A 105 -1.26 -4.90 -11.42
CA MET A 105 -1.52 -3.49 -11.79
C MET A 105 -2.99 -3.15 -12.10
N CYS A 106 -3.95 -3.64 -11.29
CA CYS A 106 -5.38 -3.63 -11.59
C CYS A 106 -5.71 -4.26 -12.96
N GLU A 107 -6.07 -5.56 -12.95
CA GLU A 107 -6.53 -6.29 -14.14
C GLU A 107 -7.71 -5.59 -14.87
N ASP A 108 -8.38 -4.66 -14.19
CA ASP A 108 -9.52 -3.88 -14.66
C ASP A 108 -9.16 -2.53 -15.29
N CYS A 109 -7.91 -2.07 -15.23
CA CYS A 109 -7.57 -0.83 -15.90
C CYS A 109 -7.18 -1.04 -17.37
N PRO A 110 -7.89 -0.38 -18.29
CA PRO A 110 -7.61 -0.53 -19.71
C PRO A 110 -6.23 0.05 -20.05
N PRO A 111 -5.53 -0.53 -21.04
CA PRO A 111 -4.34 0.07 -21.63
C PRO A 111 -4.63 1.39 -22.36
#